data_AF-A0A2K8XH98-F1
#
_entry.id   AF-A0A2K8XH98-F1
#
_cell.length_a   1.000
_cell.length_b   1.000
_cell.length_c   1.000
_cell.angle_alpha   90.00
_cell.angle_beta   90.00
_cell.angle_gamma   90.00
#
_symmetry.space_group_name_H-M   'P 1'
#
loop_
_entity.id
_entity.type
_entity.pdbx_description
1 polymer ?
#
loop_
_entity_poly.entity_id
_entity_poly.type
_entity_poly.pdbx_seq_one_letter_code
_entity_poly.pdbx_strand_id
1 'polypeptide(L)'
;MLILGTIETGVFITGYFLVNNTNNVNSKLETYQESPKDYLEKDKLIIDKNLKFFFILKCIYAMLFFVLAIIQSKTDIKSISFGISTALMIHFAMATIIDTFGERYTKIYKKEIVKSLKNETTST
;
A
#
# COMPACT_ATOMS: atom_id res chain seq x y z
N MET A 1 -7.41 -1.44 22.46
CA MET A 1 -6.45 -0.45 21.91
C MET A 1 -5.03 -1.00 21.88
N LEU A 2 -4.49 -1.52 23.01
CA LEU A 2 -3.16 -2.17 23.05
C LEU A 2 -3.04 -3.36 22.09
N ILE A 3 -4.03 -4.26 22.05
CA ILE A 3 -3.97 -5.49 21.23
C ILE A 3 -3.86 -5.19 19.73
N LEU A 4 -4.66 -4.26 19.21
CA LEU A 4 -4.62 -3.83 17.80
C LEU A 4 -3.28 -3.16 17.44
N GLY A 5 -2.78 -2.27 18.31
CA GLY A 5 -1.47 -1.65 18.11
C GLY A 5 -0.30 -2.65 18.19
N THR A 6 -0.44 -3.72 18.98
CA THR A 6 0.56 -4.79 19.07
C THR A 6 0.56 -5.65 17.80
N ILE A 7 -0.63 -5.89 17.22
CA ILE A 7 -0.77 -6.60 15.93
C ILE A 7 -0.18 -5.76 14.79
N GLU A 8 -0.49 -4.46 14.72
CA GLU A 8 0.10 -3.54 13.74
C GLU A 8 1.62 -3.50 13.85
N THR A 9 2.14 -3.36 15.09
CA THR A 9 3.59 -3.36 15.35
C THR A 9 4.22 -4.71 14.99
N GLY A 10 3.54 -5.82 15.27
CA GLY A 10 3.98 -7.16 14.88
C GLY A 10 4.08 -7.30 13.36
N VAL A 11 3.07 -6.85 12.61
CA VAL A 11 3.09 -6.87 11.14
C VAL A 11 4.18 -5.94 10.59
N PHE A 12 4.37 -4.75 11.18
CA PHE A 12 5.41 -3.80 10.77
C PHE A 12 6.82 -4.35 11.03
N ILE A 13 7.06 -4.95 12.20
CA ILE A 13 8.36 -5.54 12.56
C ILE A 13 8.63 -6.77 11.69
N THR A 14 7.62 -7.61 11.43
CA THR A 14 7.76 -8.77 10.56
C THR A 14 8.00 -8.33 9.11
N GLY A 15 7.30 -7.29 8.64
CA GLY A 15 7.54 -6.70 7.31
C GLY A 15 8.91 -6.04 7.17
N TYR A 16 9.39 -5.34 8.20
CA TYR A 16 10.64 -4.58 8.13
C TYR A 16 11.90 -5.46 8.37
N PHE A 17 11.84 -6.40 9.33
CA PHE A 17 12.97 -7.25 9.69
C PHE A 17 12.95 -8.63 9.01
N LEU A 18 11.78 -9.27 8.86
CA LEU A 18 11.68 -10.60 8.24
C LEU A 18 11.74 -10.51 6.70
N VAL A 19 11.28 -9.39 6.13
CA VAL A 19 11.48 -9.03 4.71
C VAL A 19 12.70 -8.11 4.54
N ASN A 20 13.72 -8.26 5.40
CA ASN A 20 15.06 -7.85 5.03
C ASN A 20 15.56 -8.82 3.93
N ASN A 21 15.11 -8.54 2.71
CA ASN A 21 15.15 -9.44 1.58
C ASN A 21 16.32 -9.07 0.67
N THR A 22 17.52 -9.02 1.24
CA THR A 22 18.76 -8.76 0.50
C THR A 22 18.85 -9.65 -0.73
N ASN A 23 18.37 -10.90 -0.64
CA ASN A 23 18.30 -11.83 -1.75
C ASN A 23 17.31 -11.41 -2.86
N ASN A 24 16.10 -10.90 -2.56
CA ASN A 24 15.24 -10.33 -3.62
C ASN A 24 15.86 -9.07 -4.21
N VAL A 25 16.43 -8.21 -3.38
CA VAL A 25 17.02 -6.96 -3.87
C VAL A 25 18.15 -7.29 -4.83
N ASN A 26 19.05 -8.22 -4.44
CA ASN A 26 20.14 -8.70 -5.28
C ASN A 26 19.62 -9.39 -6.54
N SER A 27 18.63 -10.29 -6.44
CA SER A 27 18.04 -10.97 -7.61
C SER A 27 17.39 -9.98 -8.59
N LYS A 28 16.70 -8.95 -8.09
CA LYS A 28 16.16 -7.86 -8.92
C LYS A 28 17.27 -7.04 -9.57
N LEU A 29 18.37 -6.81 -8.85
CA LEU A 29 19.52 -6.07 -9.35
C LEU A 29 20.24 -6.85 -10.45
N GLU A 30 20.47 -8.15 -10.26
CA GLU A 30 21.03 -9.07 -11.24
C GLU A 30 20.16 -9.11 -12.51
N THR A 31 18.85 -9.29 -12.35
CA THR A 31 17.91 -9.29 -13.49
C THR A 31 17.94 -7.97 -14.25
N TYR A 32 18.02 -6.84 -13.53
CA TYR A 32 18.14 -5.51 -14.15
C TYR A 32 19.48 -5.33 -14.87
N GLN A 33 20.57 -5.88 -14.34
CA GLN A 33 21.89 -5.82 -15.00
C GLN A 33 21.95 -6.70 -16.26
N GLU A 34 21.30 -7.86 -16.25
CA GLU A 34 21.26 -8.78 -17.40
C GLU A 34 20.34 -8.30 -18.53
N SER A 35 19.13 -7.85 -18.19
CA SER A 35 18.16 -7.33 -19.17
C SER A 35 17.38 -6.14 -18.59
N PRO A 36 17.94 -4.91 -18.68
CA PRO A 36 17.32 -3.71 -18.14
C PRO A 36 15.91 -3.48 -18.69
N LYS A 37 15.73 -3.63 -20.01
CA LYS A 37 14.46 -3.38 -20.68
C LYS A 37 13.36 -4.35 -20.24
N ASP A 38 13.64 -5.66 -20.24
CA ASP A 38 12.66 -6.68 -19.85
C ASP A 38 12.28 -6.55 -18.37
N TYR A 39 13.25 -6.21 -17.52
CA TYR A 39 12.99 -5.92 -16.12
C TYR A 39 12.04 -4.73 -15.97
N LEU A 40 12.33 -3.61 -16.63
CA LEU A 40 11.53 -2.38 -16.55
C LEU A 40 10.11 -2.58 -17.10
N GLU A 41 9.93 -3.35 -18.17
CA GLU A 41 8.60 -3.67 -18.72
C GLU A 41 7.78 -4.54 -17.75
N LYS A 42 8.39 -5.57 -17.17
CA LYS A 42 7.74 -6.41 -16.15
C LYS A 42 7.37 -5.60 -14.91
N ASP A 43 8.28 -4.78 -14.42
CA ASP A 43 8.07 -3.99 -13.20
C ASP A 43 6.99 -2.91 -13.42
N LYS A 44 6.90 -2.32 -14.62
CA LYS A 44 5.79 -1.43 -15.01
C LYS A 44 4.42 -2.11 -14.89
N LEU A 45 4.29 -3.37 -15.31
CA LEU A 45 3.03 -4.13 -15.18
C LEU A 45 2.64 -4.37 -13.71
N ILE A 46 3.63 -4.68 -12.88
CA ILE A 46 3.43 -4.86 -11.43
C ILE A 46 2.97 -3.53 -10.80
N ILE A 47 3.61 -2.43 -11.16
CA ILE A 47 3.24 -1.09 -10.68
C ILE A 47 1.83 -0.70 -11.10
N ASP A 48 1.43 -0.99 -12.34
CA ASP A 48 0.07 -0.72 -12.81
C ASP A 48 -0.99 -1.51 -12.04
N LYS A 49 -0.69 -2.76 -11.72
CA LYS A 49 -1.52 -3.60 -10.85
C LYS A 49 -1.59 -3.00 -9.43
N ASN A 50 -0.47 -2.58 -8.85
CA ASN A 50 -0.42 -1.99 -7.51
C ASN A 50 -1.20 -0.67 -7.42
N LEU A 51 -1.11 0.19 -8.45
CA LEU A 51 -1.89 1.43 -8.52
C LEU A 51 -3.40 1.17 -8.54
N LYS A 52 -3.85 0.12 -9.23
CA LYS A 52 -5.26 -0.31 -9.18
C LYS A 52 -5.64 -0.81 -7.79
N PHE A 53 -4.76 -1.55 -7.12
CA PHE A 53 -5.00 -2.01 -5.75
C PHE A 53 -5.16 -0.87 -4.76
N PHE A 54 -4.30 0.16 -4.81
CA PHE A 54 -4.46 1.34 -3.96
C PHE A 54 -5.85 1.98 -4.09
N PHE A 55 -6.38 2.05 -5.31
CA PHE A 55 -7.73 2.57 -5.53
C PHE A 55 -8.80 1.66 -4.90
N ILE A 56 -8.76 0.36 -5.20
CA ILE A 56 -9.73 -0.62 -4.69
C ILE A 56 -9.73 -0.64 -3.16
N LEU A 57 -8.56 -0.62 -2.55
CA LEU A 57 -8.39 -0.72 -1.10
C LEU A 57 -8.98 0.49 -0.38
N LYS A 58 -8.75 1.70 -0.91
CA LYS A 58 -9.39 2.92 -0.42
C LYS A 58 -10.91 2.90 -0.57
N CYS A 59 -11.45 2.35 -1.66
CA CYS A 59 -12.90 2.17 -1.81
C CYS A 59 -13.48 1.26 -0.73
N ILE A 60 -12.78 0.15 -0.42
CA ILE A 60 -13.18 -0.77 0.65
C ILE A 60 -13.17 -0.06 2.00
N TYR A 61 -12.09 0.67 2.33
CA TYR A 61 -12.00 1.42 3.58
C TYR A 61 -13.10 2.47 3.72
N ALA A 62 -13.37 3.22 2.66
CA ALA A 62 -14.45 4.21 2.65
C ALA A 62 -15.82 3.55 2.87
N MET A 63 -16.09 2.42 2.20
CA MET A 63 -17.35 1.68 2.38
C MET A 63 -17.51 1.17 3.82
N LEU A 64 -16.46 0.58 4.38
CA LEU A 64 -16.46 0.10 5.77
C LEU A 64 -16.66 1.26 6.76
N PHE A 65 -16.00 2.40 6.51
CA PHE A 65 -16.17 3.60 7.32
C PHE A 65 -17.63 4.08 7.31
N PHE A 66 -18.27 4.13 6.14
CA PHE A 66 -19.69 4.52 6.03
C PHE A 66 -20.61 3.54 6.75
N VAL A 67 -20.39 2.23 6.60
CA VAL A 67 -21.17 1.22 7.31
C VAL A 67 -21.06 1.39 8.82
N LEU A 68 -19.83 1.59 9.33
CA LEU A 68 -19.61 1.86 10.75
C LEU A 68 -20.27 3.16 11.21
N ALA A 69 -20.20 4.23 10.43
CA ALA A 69 -20.87 5.49 10.74
C ALA A 69 -22.40 5.33 10.87
N ILE A 70 -23.03 4.56 9.98
CA ILE A 70 -24.46 4.27 10.04
C ILE A 70 -24.80 3.46 11.29
N ILE A 71 -24.04 2.41 11.58
CA ILE A 71 -24.23 1.59 12.79
C ILE A 71 -24.11 2.48 14.03
N GLN A 72 -23.05 3.28 14.09
CA GLN A 72 -22.72 4.13 15.21
C GLN A 72 -23.77 5.23 15.46
N SER A 73 -24.43 5.72 14.40
CA SER A 73 -25.55 6.69 14.53
C SER A 73 -26.74 6.16 15.34
N LYS A 74 -26.86 4.83 15.50
CA LYS A 74 -27.94 4.16 16.25
C LYS A 74 -27.47 3.56 17.58
N THR A 75 -26.19 3.71 17.92
CA THR A 75 -25.58 3.11 19.10
C THR A 75 -25.47 4.12 20.23
N ASP A 76 -25.78 3.71 21.47
CA ASP A 76 -25.54 4.56 22.65
C ASP A 76 -24.05 4.86 22.80
N ILE A 77 -23.72 6.13 22.98
CA ILE A 77 -22.36 6.65 23.18
C ILE A 77 -21.66 5.96 24.36
N LYS A 78 -22.40 5.57 25.40
CA LYS A 78 -21.82 4.88 26.57
C LYS A 78 -21.45 3.42 26.31
N SER A 79 -21.85 2.86 25.16
CA SER A 79 -21.55 1.47 24.82
C SER A 79 -20.07 1.28 24.46
N ILE A 80 -19.49 0.16 24.90
CA ILE A 80 -18.14 -0.26 24.48
C ILE A 80 -18.06 -0.40 22.95
N SER A 81 -19.15 -0.83 22.31
CA SER A 81 -19.23 -0.96 20.85
C SER A 81 -19.07 0.37 20.11
N PHE A 82 -19.49 1.48 20.71
CA PHE A 82 -19.27 2.84 20.17
C PHE A 82 -17.78 3.18 20.14
N GLY A 83 -17.05 2.89 21.22
CA GLY A 83 -15.61 3.11 21.30
C GLY A 83 -14.83 2.25 20.30
N ILE A 84 -15.20 0.97 20.15
CA ILE A 84 -14.57 0.06 19.17
C ILE A 84 -14.82 0.56 17.73
N SER A 85 -16.07 0.89 17.40
CA SER A 85 -16.44 1.42 16.07
C SER A 85 -15.65 2.69 15.76
N THR A 86 -15.58 3.63 16.70
CA THR A 86 -14.79 4.87 16.55
C THR A 86 -13.31 4.57 16.26
N ALA A 87 -12.71 3.64 17.01
CA ALA A 87 -11.31 3.27 16.80
C ALA A 87 -11.07 2.66 15.41
N LEU A 88 -11.98 1.79 14.94
CA LEU A 88 -11.91 1.22 13.59
C LEU A 88 -12.09 2.29 12.51
N MET A 89 -13.01 3.22 12.69
CA MET A 89 -13.20 4.35 11.78
C MET A 89 -11.94 5.21 11.66
N ILE A 90 -11.29 5.53 12.79
CA ILE A 90 -10.01 6.25 12.79
C ILE A 90 -8.91 5.43 12.09
N HIS A 91 -8.82 4.13 12.34
CA HIS A 91 -7.86 3.25 11.69
C HIS A 91 -8.06 3.21 10.16
N PHE A 92 -9.30 3.09 9.66
CA PHE A 92 -9.60 3.15 8.23
C PHE A 92 -9.27 4.50 7.60
N ALA A 93 -9.51 5.61 8.32
CA ALA A 93 -9.10 6.93 7.87
C ALA A 93 -7.56 7.03 7.74
N MET A 94 -6.81 6.53 8.72
CA MET A 94 -5.34 6.50 8.67
C MET A 94 -4.81 5.57 7.57
N ALA A 95 -5.39 4.37 7.40
CA ALA A 95 -5.02 3.45 6.32
C ALA A 95 -5.21 4.09 4.94
N THR A 96 -6.29 4.86 4.75
CA THR A 96 -6.55 5.62 3.51
C THR A 96 -5.46 6.67 3.24
N ILE A 97 -4.98 7.35 4.29
CA ILE A 97 -3.89 8.33 4.17
C ILE A 97 -2.59 7.62 3.78
N ILE A 98 -2.23 6.53 4.46
CA ILE A 98 -1.02 5.74 4.18
C ILE A 98 -1.04 5.24 2.72
N ASP A 99 -2.16 4.69 2.26
CA ASP A 99 -2.32 4.23 0.88
C ASP A 99 -2.20 5.37 -0.13
N THR A 100 -2.67 6.58 0.23
CA THR A 100 -2.51 7.76 -0.63
C THR A 100 -1.05 8.18 -0.76
N PHE A 101 -0.26 8.08 0.33
CA PHE A 101 1.19 8.26 0.26
C PHE A 101 1.85 7.18 -0.61
N GLY A 102 1.52 5.90 -0.37
CA GLY A 102 2.04 4.77 -1.15
C GLY A 102 1.74 4.90 -2.65
N GLU A 103 0.51 5.28 -3.01
CA GLU A 103 0.10 5.52 -4.39
C GLU A 103 0.89 6.68 -5.03
N ARG A 104 1.07 7.79 -4.30
CA ARG A 104 1.83 8.95 -4.81
C ARG A 104 3.26 8.56 -5.17
N TYR A 105 3.97 7.88 -4.29
CA TYR A 105 5.35 7.47 -4.55
C TYR A 105 5.44 6.39 -5.63
N THR A 106 4.47 5.48 -5.69
CA THR A 106 4.37 4.48 -6.76
C THR A 106 4.15 5.13 -8.12
N LYS A 107 3.33 6.19 -8.21
CA LYS A 107 3.17 6.99 -9.44
C LYS A 107 4.45 7.71 -9.85
N ILE A 108 5.21 8.24 -8.89
CA ILE A 108 6.52 8.86 -9.16
C ILE A 108 7.48 7.81 -9.73
N TYR A 109 7.57 6.64 -9.09
CA TYR A 109 8.42 5.55 -9.56
C TYR A 109 8.04 5.07 -10.97
N LYS A 110 6.74 4.95 -11.25
CA LYS A 110 6.24 4.64 -12.61
C LYS A 110 6.76 5.63 -13.66
N LYS A 111 6.78 6.93 -13.34
CA LYS A 111 7.25 7.96 -14.28
C LYS A 111 8.72 7.78 -14.61
N GLU A 112 9.55 7.45 -13.62
CA GLU A 112 10.97 7.19 -13.84
C GLU A 112 11.19 5.94 -14.70
N ILE A 113 10.45 4.84 -14.48
CA ILE A 113 10.53 3.64 -15.34
C ILE A 113 10.17 3.98 -16.80
N VAL A 114 9.07 4.71 -17.00
CA VAL A 114 8.64 5.10 -18.36
C VAL A 114 9.69 5.99 -19.04
N LYS A 115 10.32 6.89 -18.28
CA LYS A 115 11.42 7.73 -18.78
C LYS A 115 12.64 6.90 -19.17
N SER A 116 13.05 5.95 -18.34
CA SER A 116 14.18 5.06 -18.61
C SER A 116 13.95 4.21 -19.87
N LEU A 117 12.76 3.60 -20.00
CA LEU A 117 12.37 2.83 -21.20
C LEU A 117 12.40 3.68 -22.48
N LYS A 118 11.96 4.94 -22.41
CA LYS A 118 12.01 5.87 -23.54
C LYS A 118 13.45 6.19 -23.95
N ASN A 119 14.32 6.43 -22.97
CA ASN A 119 15.72 6.77 -23.22
C ASN A 119 16.49 5.61 -23.88
N GLU A 120 16.27 4.37 -23.45
CA GLU A 120 16.86 3.18 -24.10
C GLU A 120 16.42 3.03 -25.57
N THR A 121 15.16 3.39 -25.87
CA THR A 121 14.63 3.32 -27.25
C THR A 121 15.25 4.37 -28.18
N THR A 122 15.71 5.52 -27.65
CA THR A 122 16.43 6.56 -28.42
C THR A 122 17.94 6.32 -28.52
N SER A 123 18.49 5.32 -27.82
CA SER A 123 19.92 5.01 -27.77
C SER A 123 20.31 3.87 -28.73
N THR A 124 19.33 3.33 -29.47
CA THR A 124 19.46 2.28 -30.50
C THR A 124 19.10 2.86 -31.86
#